data_AF-A0A2H8TDZ8-F1
#
_entry.id   AF-A0A2H8TDZ8-F1
#
_cell.length_a   1.000
_cell.length_b   1.000
_cell.length_c   1.000
_cell.angle_alpha   90.00
_cell.angle_beta   90.00
_cell.angle_gamma   90.00
#
_symmetry.space_group_name_H-M   'P 1'
#
loop_
_entity.id
_entity.type
_entity.pdbx_description
1 polymer ?
#
loop_
_entity_poly.entity_id
_entity_poly.type
_entity_poly.pdbx_seq_one_letter_code
_entity_poly.pdbx_strand_id
1 'polypeptide(L)'
;MVITKKFILEKPFSGAPTEDNFKLVEEELDELNKGEILVEAIWLSVDPYIRPYSNHVSPGTTVMGTQIAKIIKSNNQDYKVGQIVFCSTGWRTLSIINPTKSEKDVMPTFYVLPDFGNLSPSLGLGVLGMPG
;
A
#
# COMPACT_ATOMS: atom_id res chain seq x y z
N MET A 1 17.67 9.19 7.23
CA MET A 1 16.85 8.10 7.79
C MET A 1 15.38 8.45 7.60
N VAL A 2 14.60 7.60 6.93
CA VAL A 2 13.16 7.80 6.69
C VAL A 2 12.40 6.78 7.51
N ILE A 3 11.47 7.23 8.36
CA ILE A 3 10.67 6.34 9.22
C ILE A 3 9.26 6.23 8.65
N THR A 4 8.77 5.00 8.52
CA THR A 4 7.38 4.68 8.15
C THR A 4 6.61 4.18 9.36
N LYS A 5 5.32 4.52 9.43
CA LYS A 5 4.39 3.94 10.40
C LYS A 5 3.54 2.91 9.69
N LYS A 6 3.39 1.72 10.27
CA LYS A 6 2.57 0.65 9.70
C LYS A 6 1.74 -0.05 10.75
N PHE A 7 0.55 -0.49 10.35
CA PHE A 7 -0.22 -1.42 11.17
C PHE A 7 0.20 -2.84 10.86
N ILE A 8 0.47 -3.62 11.90
CA ILE A 8 0.67 -5.08 11.80
C ILE A 8 -0.53 -5.80 12.41
N LEU A 9 -0.78 -7.02 11.94
CA LEU A 9 -1.70 -7.95 12.61
C LEU A 9 -0.96 -8.59 13.79
N GLU A 10 -1.40 -8.31 15.01
CA GLU A 10 -0.83 -8.89 16.24
C GLU A 10 -1.38 -10.31 16.47
N LYS A 11 -2.64 -10.54 16.08
CA LYS A 11 -3.32 -11.85 16.19
C LYS A 11 -4.50 -11.95 15.21
N PRO A 12 -4.84 -13.16 14.73
CA PRO A 12 -5.97 -13.36 13.83
C PRO A 12 -7.30 -12.92 14.47
N PHE A 13 -8.30 -12.65 13.63
CA PHE A 13 -9.62 -12.27 14.12
C PHE A 13 -10.38 -13.49 14.66
N SER A 14 -10.90 -13.36 15.89
CA SER A 14 -11.88 -14.28 16.46
C SER A 14 -13.19 -13.52 16.65
N GLY A 15 -14.23 -13.89 15.91
CA GLY A 15 -15.47 -13.12 15.87
C GLY A 15 -15.33 -11.80 15.11
N ALA A 16 -15.74 -10.69 15.73
CA ALA A 16 -15.56 -9.34 15.19
C ALA A 16 -14.13 -8.84 15.46
N PRO A 17 -13.49 -8.12 14.51
CA PRO A 17 -12.20 -7.47 14.77
C PRO A 17 -12.27 -6.50 15.94
N THR A 18 -11.19 -6.46 16.72
CA THR A 18 -10.98 -5.56 17.86
C THR A 18 -9.67 -4.80 17.66
N GLU A 19 -9.47 -3.72 18.42
CA GLU A 19 -8.22 -2.93 18.35
C GLU A 19 -6.99 -3.78 18.69
N ASP A 20 -7.10 -4.74 19.63
CA ASP A 20 -6.03 -5.66 20.00
C ASP A 20 -5.55 -6.58 18.87
N ASN A 21 -6.30 -6.67 17.76
CA ASN A 21 -5.84 -7.41 16.58
C ASN A 21 -4.74 -6.67 15.82
N PHE A 22 -4.57 -5.38 16.08
CA PHE A 22 -3.67 -4.51 15.34
C PHE A 22 -2.68 -3.84 16.27
N LYS A 23 -1.51 -3.52 15.73
CA LYS A 23 -0.51 -2.73 16.44
C LYS A 23 0.15 -1.76 15.47
N LEU A 24 0.24 -0.49 15.87
CA LEU A 24 1.00 0.51 15.12
C LEU A 24 2.47 0.39 15.51
N VAL A 25 3.33 0.21 14.51
CA VAL A 25 4.79 0.13 14.69
C VAL A 25 5.50 1.08 13.74
N GLU A 26 6.69 1.48 14.13
CA GLU A 26 7.61 2.25 13.28
C GLU A 26 8.64 1.31 12.66
N GLU A 27 9.01 1.57 11.41
CA GLU A 27 10.05 0.86 10.68
C GLU A 27 10.94 1.88 9.97
N GLU A 28 12.25 1.68 10.05
CA GLU A 28 13.21 2.44 9.28
C GLU A 28 13.26 1.90 7.85
N LEU A 29 13.12 2.80 6.86
CA LEU A 29 13.28 2.45 5.46
C LEU A 29 14.73 2.62 5.02
N ASP A 30 15.20 1.67 4.23
CA ASP A 30 16.49 1.71 3.56
C ASP A 30 16.61 2.92 2.61
N GLU A 31 17.84 3.18 2.16
CA GLU A 31 18.06 4.14 1.09
C GLU A 31 17.48 3.66 -0.25
N LEU A 32 17.01 4.60 -1.06
CA LEU A 32 16.36 4.29 -2.31
C LEU A 32 17.38 3.80 -3.35
N ASN A 33 17.22 2.58 -3.87
CA ASN A 33 18.11 2.06 -4.90
C ASN A 33 17.75 2.56 -6.30
N LYS A 34 18.61 2.26 -7.28
CA LYS A 34 18.35 2.58 -8.69
C LYS A 34 17.07 1.87 -9.17
N GLY A 35 16.19 2.62 -9.82
CA GLY A 35 14.93 2.11 -10.34
C GLY A 35 13.79 2.08 -9.32
N GLU A 36 14.07 2.32 -8.04
CA GLU A 36 13.05 2.37 -7.00
C GLU A 36 12.44 3.76 -6.84
N ILE A 37 11.24 3.79 -6.28
CA ILE A 37 10.51 5.00 -5.90
C ILE A 37 10.07 4.91 -4.44
N LEU A 38 9.99 6.07 -3.78
CA LEU A 38 9.40 6.20 -2.45
C LEU A 38 8.03 6.84 -2.61
N VAL A 39 7.01 6.15 -2.10
CA VAL A 39 5.63 6.63 -2.15
C VAL A 39 5.07 6.87 -0.75
N GLU A 40 4.21 7.88 -0.63
CA GLU A 40 3.48 8.24 0.57
C GLU A 40 1.99 7.94 0.39
N ALA A 41 1.42 7.13 1.29
CA ALA A 41 0.01 6.78 1.27
C ALA A 41 -0.86 8.02 1.52
N ILE A 42 -1.84 8.24 0.65
CA ILE A 42 -2.87 9.29 0.82
C ILE A 42 -4.25 8.69 1.09
N TRP A 43 -4.49 7.45 0.67
CA TRP A 43 -5.69 6.67 0.95
C TRP A 43 -5.33 5.20 1.13
N LEU A 44 -5.94 4.53 2.10
CA LEU A 44 -5.79 3.09 2.35
C LEU A 44 -7.12 2.38 2.05
N SER A 45 -7.07 1.19 1.46
CA SER A 45 -8.25 0.34 1.30
C SER A 45 -8.55 -0.42 2.58
N VAL A 46 -9.83 -0.65 2.84
CA VAL A 46 -10.31 -1.50 3.95
C VAL A 46 -11.26 -2.51 3.35
N ASP A 47 -10.73 -3.69 3.07
CA ASP A 47 -11.42 -4.68 2.24
C ASP A 47 -11.91 -5.88 3.07
N PRO A 48 -13.10 -6.44 2.78
CA PRO A 48 -13.63 -7.57 3.53
C PRO A 48 -12.71 -8.80 3.55
N TYR A 49 -11.91 -8.99 2.50
CA TYR A 49 -10.99 -10.14 2.39
C TYR A 49 -9.90 -10.14 3.47
N ILE A 50 -9.56 -9.00 4.07
CA ILE A 50 -8.58 -8.95 5.17
C ILE A 50 -8.99 -9.92 6.30
N ARG A 51 -10.30 -10.09 6.52
CA ARG A 51 -10.83 -10.97 7.55
C ARG A 51 -10.46 -12.46 7.37
N PRO A 52 -10.87 -13.15 6.29
CA PRO A 52 -10.49 -14.55 6.09
C PRO A 52 -8.98 -14.76 5.96
N TYR A 53 -8.24 -13.78 5.43
CA TYR A 53 -6.79 -13.89 5.29
C TYR A 53 -6.04 -13.71 6.62
N SER A 54 -6.61 -13.06 7.64
CA SER A 54 -5.97 -12.92 8.95
C SER A 54 -5.54 -14.24 9.59
N ASN A 55 -6.23 -15.35 9.28
CA ASN A 55 -5.90 -16.70 9.76
C ASN A 55 -4.75 -17.37 8.98
N HIS A 56 -4.36 -16.81 7.83
CA HIS A 56 -3.38 -17.38 6.91
C HIS A 56 -2.07 -16.59 6.88
N VAL A 57 -1.95 -15.55 7.71
CA VAL A 57 -0.76 -14.71 7.81
C VAL A 57 -0.20 -14.78 9.22
N SER A 58 1.12 -14.74 9.33
CA SER A 58 1.80 -14.76 10.62
C SER A 58 1.56 -13.44 11.38
N PRO A 59 1.40 -13.48 12.72
CA PRO A 59 1.51 -12.29 13.56
C PRO A 59 2.76 -11.47 13.25
N GLY A 60 2.65 -10.14 13.35
CA GLY A 60 3.71 -9.21 12.98
C GLY A 60 3.74 -8.81 11.51
N THR A 61 2.93 -9.45 10.66
CA THR A 61 2.81 -9.07 9.24
C THR A 61 2.04 -7.76 9.11
N THR A 62 2.50 -6.86 8.24
CA THR A 62 1.76 -5.64 7.89
C THR A 62 0.34 -5.99 7.45
N VAL A 63 -0.66 -5.25 7.93
CA VAL A 63 -2.05 -5.44 7.49
C VAL A 63 -2.09 -5.29 5.97
N MET A 64 -2.58 -6.34 5.31
CA MET A 64 -2.73 -6.38 3.86
C MET A 64 -3.76 -5.36 3.38
N GLY A 65 -3.54 -4.83 2.19
CA GLY A 65 -4.38 -3.79 1.61
C GLY A 65 -3.68 -3.11 0.45
N THR A 66 -4.45 -2.29 -0.23
CA THR A 66 -4.00 -1.45 -1.34
C THR A 66 -4.09 0.01 -0.93
N GLN A 67 -3.38 0.87 -1.65
CA GLN A 67 -3.37 2.28 -1.35
C GLN A 67 -3.34 3.11 -2.62
N ILE A 68 -3.89 4.32 -2.52
CA ILE A 68 -3.52 5.42 -3.40
C ILE A 68 -2.40 6.16 -2.70
N ALA A 69 -1.30 6.36 -3.40
CA ALA A 69 -0.11 6.99 -2.88
C ALA A 69 0.43 8.04 -3.84
N LYS A 70 1.22 8.98 -3.30
CA LYS A 70 1.93 9.99 -4.07
C LYS A 70 3.42 9.64 -4.11
N ILE A 71 4.04 9.72 -5.27
CA ILE A 71 5.50 9.58 -5.37
C ILE A 71 6.16 10.80 -4.74
N ILE A 72 6.95 10.60 -3.69
CA ILE A 72 7.64 11.69 -2.98
C ILE A 72 9.15 11.73 -3.28
N LYS A 73 9.75 10.61 -3.69
CA LYS A 73 11.12 10.52 -4.23
C LYS A 73 11.17 9.45 -5.33
N SER A 74 12.05 9.62 -6.31
CA SER A 74 12.21 8.65 -7.39
C SER A 74 13.66 8.57 -7.86
N ASN A 75 14.18 7.34 -7.92
CA ASN A 75 15.41 6.98 -8.62
C ASN A 75 15.09 6.22 -9.93
N ASN A 76 13.87 6.37 -10.44
CA ASN A 76 13.38 5.78 -11.67
C ASN A 76 13.01 6.89 -12.68
N GLN A 77 13.49 6.78 -13.92
CA GLN A 77 13.26 7.82 -14.93
C GLN A 77 11.83 7.83 -15.46
N ASP A 78 11.10 6.72 -15.38
CA ASP A 78 9.74 6.62 -15.92
C ASP A 78 8.68 7.14 -14.94
N TYR A 79 9.02 7.23 -13.65
CA TYR A 79 8.11 7.61 -12.57
C TYR A 79 8.58 8.89 -11.89
N LYS A 80 7.76 9.94 -11.95
CA LYS A 80 8.09 11.28 -11.50
C LYS A 80 7.49 11.58 -10.13
N VAL A 81 8.24 12.33 -9.33
CA VAL A 81 7.74 12.89 -8.07
C VAL A 81 6.47 13.71 -8.34
N GLY A 82 5.47 13.53 -7.48
CA GLY A 82 4.17 14.18 -7.59
C GLY A 82 3.08 13.33 -8.25
N GLN A 83 3.45 12.29 -9.02
CA GLN A 83 2.46 11.39 -9.61
C GLN A 83 1.68 10.62 -8.53
N ILE A 84 0.41 10.38 -8.82
CA ILE A 84 -0.47 9.56 -8.00
C ILE A 84 -0.49 8.14 -8.54
N VAL A 85 -0.35 7.17 -7.66
CA VAL A 85 -0.21 5.76 -8.00
C VAL A 85 -1.12 4.89 -7.14
N PHE A 86 -1.55 3.78 -7.71
CA PHE A 86 -2.10 2.66 -6.96
C PHE A 86 -0.94 1.73 -6.61
N CYS A 87 -0.96 1.17 -5.40
CA CYS A 87 -0.03 0.10 -5.05
C CYS A 87 -0.53 -0.81 -3.93
N SER A 88 -0.08 -2.07 -3.96
CA SER A 88 -0.42 -3.09 -2.98
C SER A 88 0.67 -3.21 -1.91
N THR A 89 0.76 -2.23 -1.00
CA THR A 89 1.82 -2.19 0.03
C THR A 89 1.31 -2.33 1.47
N GLY A 90 0.02 -2.63 1.65
CA GLY A 90 -0.60 -2.74 2.96
C GLY A 90 -0.75 -1.40 3.68
N TRP A 91 -1.18 -1.46 4.94
CA TRP A 91 -1.43 -0.27 5.75
C TRP A 91 -0.15 0.30 6.33
N ARG A 92 0.46 1.22 5.59
CA ARG A 92 1.68 1.94 5.99
C ARG A 92 1.73 3.34 5.39
N THR A 93 2.46 4.26 6.02
CA THR A 93 2.54 5.65 5.56
C THR A 93 3.49 5.82 4.38
N LEU A 94 4.62 5.11 4.38
CA LEU A 94 5.66 5.18 3.36
C LEU A 94 6.07 3.78 2.89
N SER A 95 6.31 3.63 1.59
CA SER A 95 6.75 2.39 0.95
C SER A 95 7.80 2.66 -0.12
N ILE A 96 8.88 1.87 -0.12
CA ILE A 96 9.77 1.77 -1.28
C ILE A 96 9.19 0.73 -2.22
N ILE A 97 9.08 1.07 -3.50
CA ILE A 97 8.54 0.22 -4.55
C ILE A 97 9.54 0.17 -5.69
N ASN A 98 9.76 -1.01 -6.24
CA ASN A 98 10.39 -1.17 -7.55
C ASN A 98 9.28 -1.41 -8.59
N PRO A 99 8.91 -0.39 -9.40
CA PRO A 99 7.74 -0.43 -10.29
C PRO A 99 7.95 -1.26 -11.58
N THR A 100 8.86 -2.21 -11.58
CA THR A 100 8.99 -3.21 -12.65
C THR A 100 7.89 -4.26 -12.56
N LYS A 101 7.09 -4.40 -13.63
CA LYS A 101 6.15 -5.51 -13.76
C LYS A 101 6.89 -6.84 -13.79
N SER A 102 6.61 -7.70 -12.82
CA SER A 102 6.83 -9.14 -12.98
C SER A 102 5.76 -9.66 -13.95
N GLU A 103 6.18 -10.27 -15.06
CA GLU A 103 5.25 -10.92 -16.02
C GLU A 103 4.39 -12.02 -15.38
N LYS A 104 4.72 -12.46 -14.16
CA LYS A 104 4.02 -13.52 -13.41
C LYS A 104 2.90 -12.99 -12.51
N ASP A 105 2.76 -11.68 -12.39
CA ASP A 105 1.76 -11.10 -11.48
C ASP A 105 0.38 -11.18 -12.14
N VAL A 106 -0.50 -12.02 -11.58
CA VAL A 106 -1.86 -12.22 -12.07
C VAL A 106 -2.70 -10.95 -11.88
N MET A 107 -2.37 -10.12 -10.88
CA MET A 107 -3.05 -8.86 -10.55
C MET A 107 -2.06 -7.70 -10.49
N PRO A 108 -2.46 -6.48 -10.89
CA PRO A 108 -1.59 -5.32 -10.83
C PRO A 108 -1.25 -4.97 -9.38
N THR A 109 0.04 -4.99 -9.05
CA THR A 109 0.58 -4.59 -7.75
C THR A 109 0.94 -3.11 -7.68
N PHE A 110 1.02 -2.45 -8.85
CA PHE A 110 1.38 -1.04 -9.01
C PHE A 110 0.91 -0.50 -10.37
N TYR A 111 0.36 0.72 -10.40
CA TYR A 111 0.19 1.50 -11.64
C TYR A 111 0.01 3.00 -11.35
N VAL A 112 0.31 3.84 -12.33
CA VAL A 112 0.03 5.29 -12.24
C VAL A 112 -1.46 5.51 -12.44
N LEU A 113 -2.10 6.23 -11.52
CA LEU A 113 -3.52 6.56 -11.64
C LEU A 113 -3.74 7.44 -12.88
N PRO A 114 -4.81 7.20 -13.65
CA PRO A 114 -5.22 8.14 -14.68
C PRO A 114 -5.70 9.45 -14.03
N ASP A 115 -5.73 10.52 -14.83
CA ASP A 115 -6.25 11.81 -14.38
C ASP A 115 -7.77 11.73 -14.21
N PHE A 116 -8.25 11.92 -12.98
CA PHE A 116 -9.67 11.98 -12.66
C PHE A 116 -10.25 13.41 -12.67
N GLY A 117 -9.45 14.40 -13.10
CA GLY A 117 -9.83 15.81 -13.08
C GLY A 117 -10.08 16.30 -11.66
N ASN A 118 -11.28 16.85 -11.41
CA ASN A 118 -11.66 17.40 -10.10
C ASN A 118 -12.20 16.34 -9.12
N LEU A 119 -12.22 15.07 -9.50
CA LEU A 119 -12.70 13.99 -8.63
C LEU A 119 -11.60 13.54 -7.66
N SER A 120 -12.03 12.97 -6.52
CA SER A 120 -11.09 12.44 -5.53
C SER A 120 -10.26 11.28 -6.09
N PRO A 121 -8.92 11.27 -5.89
CA PRO A 121 -8.08 10.11 -6.20
C PRO A 121 -8.50 8.81 -5.49
N SER A 122 -9.20 8.90 -4.36
CA SER A 122 -9.71 7.73 -3.63
C SER A 122 -10.66 6.86 -4.46
N LEU A 123 -11.26 7.41 -5.53
CA LEU A 123 -12.07 6.63 -6.47
C LEU A 123 -11.29 5.50 -7.14
N GLY A 124 -9.95 5.59 -7.18
CA GLY A 124 -9.07 4.53 -7.65
C GLY A 124 -9.01 3.30 -6.74
N LEU A 125 -9.59 3.35 -5.53
CA LEU A 125 -9.80 2.17 -4.66
C LEU A 125 -11.23 1.62 -4.76
N GLY A 126 -12.14 2.35 -5.44
CA GLY A 126 -13.55 2.03 -5.50
C GLY A 126 -14.03 1.88 -6.94
N VAL A 127 -14.99 2.73 -7.33
CA VAL A 127 -15.73 2.58 -8.60
C VAL A 127 -14.86 2.69 -9.86
N LEU A 128 -13.73 3.40 -9.80
CA LEU A 128 -12.78 3.55 -10.92
C LEU A 128 -11.53 2.68 -10.74
N GLY A 129 -11.50 1.85 -9.70
CA GLY A 129 -10.39 1.00 -9.32
C GLY A 129 -10.71 -0.48 -9.40
N MET A 130 -9.96 -1.25 -8.61
CA MET A 130 -10.32 -2.63 -8.30
C MET A 130 -11.08 -2.62 -6.95
N PRO A 131 -12.41 -2.79 -6.96
CA PRO A 131 -13.16 -2.91 -5.72
C PRO A 131 -12.73 -4.17 -4.96
N GLY A 132 -12.55 -4.04 -3.64
CA GLY A 132 -12.21 -5.13 -2.73
C GLY A 132 -13.37 -6.03 -2.34
#